data_AF-A0A6I1FF72-F1
#
_entry.id   AF-A0A6I1FF72-F1
#
_cell.length_a   1.000
_cell.length_b   1.000
_cell.length_c   1.000
_cell.angle_alpha   90.00
_cell.angle_beta   90.00
_cell.angle_gamma   90.00
#
_symmetry.space_group_name_H-M   'P 1'
#
loop_
_entity.id
_entity.type
_entity.pdbx_description
1 polymer ?
#
loop_
_entity_poly.entity_id
_entity_poly.type
_entity_poly.pdbx_seq_one_letter_code
_entity_poly.pdbx_strand_id
1 'polypeptide(L)'
;MSSTKINISPVEDTYIKLILTMEEMDREKLVDLGDSYLLKLNKKNKSGNELYFSMLFNKKLMNKVARSTNPTVNITRNKNLISLEIVIMMGLDEAVHDENFYFIKKEFATSPSFEISYKMNEDYYHKKISQQLTSYTPEEVEEVEEVKEVEEKAE
;
A
#
# COMPACT_ATOMS: atom_id res chain seq x y z
N MET A 1 -5.94 22.82 4.88
CA MET A 1 -6.21 22.16 3.58
C MET A 1 -5.94 20.68 3.77
N SER A 2 -6.88 19.80 3.40
CA SER A 2 -6.68 18.35 3.56
C SER A 2 -5.48 17.87 2.74
N SER A 3 -4.52 17.22 3.41
CA SER A 3 -3.33 16.68 2.75
C SER A 3 -3.66 15.26 2.26
N THR A 4 -3.34 14.92 1.02
CA THR A 4 -3.43 13.55 0.50
C THR A 4 -2.05 13.12 0.08
N LYS A 5 -1.54 12.06 0.69
CA LYS A 5 -0.25 11.46 0.38
C LYS A 5 -0.48 10.03 -0.08
N ILE A 6 0.19 9.66 -1.17
CA ILE A 6 0.18 8.32 -1.72
C ILE A 6 1.63 7.87 -1.74
N ASN A 7 1.92 6.75 -1.10
CA ASN A 7 3.22 6.12 -1.12
C ASN A 7 3.07 4.69 -1.64
N ILE A 8 3.90 4.33 -2.61
CA ILE A 8 4.01 2.98 -3.15
C ILE A 8 5.47 2.54 -3.02
N SER A 9 5.68 1.35 -2.47
CA SER A 9 7.00 0.79 -2.23
C SER A 9 6.96 -0.73 -2.34
N PRO A 10 8.00 -1.38 -2.88
CA PRO A 10 8.12 -2.83 -2.85
C PRO A 10 8.40 -3.31 -1.43
N VAL A 11 8.06 -4.57 -1.16
CA VAL A 11 8.31 -5.28 0.10
C VAL A 11 8.72 -6.71 -0.22
N GLU A 12 9.86 -7.15 0.33
CA GLU A 12 10.34 -8.55 0.30
C GLU A 12 10.36 -9.17 -1.11
N ASP A 13 10.63 -8.35 -2.14
CA ASP A 13 10.66 -8.71 -3.55
C ASP A 13 9.46 -9.49 -4.09
N THR A 14 8.35 -9.46 -3.35
CA THR A 14 7.16 -10.26 -3.62
C THR A 14 5.90 -9.39 -3.65
N TYR A 15 5.90 -8.31 -2.87
CA TYR A 15 4.73 -7.47 -2.67
C TYR A 15 5.00 -6.01 -3.02
N ILE A 16 3.91 -5.32 -3.35
CA ILE A 16 3.80 -3.88 -3.44
C ILE A 16 2.97 -3.42 -2.24
N LYS A 17 3.54 -2.54 -1.42
CA LYS A 17 2.82 -1.85 -0.36
C LYS A 17 2.34 -0.50 -0.86
N LEU A 18 1.03 -0.27 -0.77
CA LEU A 18 0.43 1.03 -1.01
C LEU A 18 -0.07 1.62 0.31
N ILE A 19 0.36 2.85 0.60
CA ILE A 19 -0.09 3.64 1.75
C ILE A 19 -0.80 4.88 1.22
N LEU A 20 -2.09 5.00 1.51
CA LEU A 20 -2.89 6.20 1.27
C LEU A 20 -3.16 6.89 2.59
N THR A 21 -2.65 8.11 2.75
CA THR A 21 -2.90 8.94 3.93
C THR A 21 -3.67 10.19 3.51
N MET A 22 -4.81 10.42 4.16
CA MET A 22 -5.55 11.67 4.06
C MET A 22 -5.64 12.30 5.44
N GLU A 23 -5.12 13.50 5.59
CA GLU A 23 -5.11 14.22 6.86
C GLU A 23 -6.11 15.39 6.79
N GLU A 24 -6.79 15.64 7.90
CA GLU A 24 -7.59 16.85 8.10
C GLU A 24 -8.67 17.06 7.03
N MET A 25 -9.37 15.99 6.66
CA MET A 25 -10.49 16.07 5.73
C MET A 25 -11.75 16.57 6.45
N ASP A 26 -12.37 17.62 5.91
CA ASP A 26 -13.68 18.08 6.40
C ASP A 26 -14.71 16.96 6.26
N ARG A 27 -15.42 16.63 7.35
CA ARG A 27 -16.48 15.62 7.34
C ARG A 27 -17.57 15.92 6.30
N GLU A 28 -17.78 17.19 5.96
CA GLU A 28 -18.74 17.63 4.93
C GLU A 28 -18.39 17.17 3.51
N LYS A 29 -17.13 16.79 3.26
CA LYS A 29 -16.70 16.21 1.98
C LYS A 29 -17.09 14.73 1.84
N LEU A 30 -17.58 14.11 2.91
CA LEU A 30 -18.12 12.77 2.90
C LEU A 30 -19.60 12.78 2.54
N VAL A 31 -20.02 11.84 1.71
CA VAL A 31 -21.44 11.64 1.44
C VAL A 31 -22.04 10.85 2.60
N ASP A 32 -22.98 11.47 3.33
CA ASP A 32 -23.70 10.84 4.43
C ASP A 32 -24.80 9.93 3.90
N LEU A 33 -24.78 8.65 4.29
CA LEU A 33 -25.74 7.63 3.88
C LEU A 33 -26.48 7.02 5.09
N GLY A 34 -26.70 7.81 6.15
CA GLY A 34 -27.40 7.37 7.36
C GLY A 34 -26.44 6.77 8.39
N ASP A 35 -26.17 5.46 8.32
CA ASP A 35 -25.26 4.77 9.26
C ASP A 35 -23.82 4.65 8.73
N SER A 36 -23.58 5.09 7.50
CA SER A 36 -22.30 5.01 6.80
C SER A 36 -21.91 6.32 6.13
N TYR A 37 -20.63 6.42 5.81
CA TYR A 37 -20.07 7.45 4.95
C TYR A 37 -19.49 6.83 3.68
N LEU A 38 -19.68 7.52 2.57
CA LEU A 38 -19.01 7.25 1.31
C LEU A 38 -18.00 8.37 1.01
N LEU A 39 -16.74 7.96 0.86
CA LEU A 39 -15.64 8.81 0.45
C LEU A 39 -15.26 8.46 -0.99
N LYS A 40 -15.22 9.46 -1.87
CA LYS A 40 -14.68 9.33 -3.22
C LYS A 40 -13.56 10.33 -3.43
N LEU A 41 -12.47 9.86 -4.02
CA LEU A 41 -11.31 10.67 -4.35
C LEU A 41 -10.89 10.36 -5.79
N ASN A 42 -10.70 11.42 -6.57
CA ASN A 42 -10.04 11.35 -7.86
C ASN A 42 -8.89 12.37 -7.87
N LYS A 43 -7.67 11.88 -8.06
CA LYS A 43 -6.44 12.68 -8.04
C LYS A 43 -5.61 12.35 -9.28
N LYS A 44 -5.33 13.37 -10.08
CA LYS A 44 -4.37 13.31 -11.20
C LYS A 44 -3.16 14.18 -10.86
N ASN A 45 -1.96 13.64 -11.04
CA ASN A 45 -0.73 14.41 -10.89
C ASN A 45 -0.25 14.99 -12.24
N LYS A 46 0.73 15.90 -12.19
CA LYS A 46 1.31 16.53 -13.40
C LYS A 46 2.05 15.53 -14.31
N SER A 47 2.50 14.40 -13.75
CA SER A 47 3.22 13.34 -14.45
C SER A 47 2.28 12.32 -15.12
N GLY A 48 0.96 12.54 -15.07
CA GLY A 48 -0.02 11.66 -15.69
C GLY A 48 -0.43 10.45 -14.86
N ASN A 49 0.03 10.30 -13.61
CA ASN A 49 -0.47 9.27 -12.71
C ASN A 49 -1.84 9.68 -12.17
N GLU A 50 -2.74 8.70 -12.08
CA GLU A 50 -4.13 8.90 -11.72
C GLU A 50 -4.54 7.91 -10.64
N LEU A 51 -5.05 8.43 -9.52
CA LEU A 51 -5.66 7.65 -8.44
C LEU A 51 -7.16 7.90 -8.44
N TYR A 52 -7.92 6.82 -8.60
CA TYR A 52 -9.30 6.74 -8.20
C TYR A 52 -9.42 5.88 -6.94
N PHE A 53 -10.14 6.39 -5.95
CA PHE A 53 -10.40 5.69 -4.69
C PHE A 53 -11.83 5.94 -4.24
N SER A 54 -12.52 4.88 -3.83
CA SER A 54 -13.87 4.96 -3.27
C SER A 54 -13.98 4.04 -2.06
N MET A 55 -14.38 4.55 -0.90
CA MET A 55 -14.55 3.77 0.33
C MET A 55 -15.88 4.04 0.99
N LEU A 56 -16.58 2.97 1.34
CA LEU A 56 -17.79 2.97 2.14
C LEU A 56 -17.48 2.39 3.52
N PHE A 57 -17.77 3.16 4.57
CA PHE A 57 -17.48 2.75 5.94
C PHE A 57 -18.60 3.13 6.90
N ASN A 58 -18.87 2.25 7.87
CA ASN A 58 -19.84 2.54 8.91
C ASN A 58 -19.30 3.61 9.87
N LYS A 59 -20.16 4.55 10.32
CA LYS A 59 -19.79 5.63 11.25
C LYS A 59 -19.20 5.08 12.56
N LYS A 60 -19.63 3.89 12.98
CA LYS A 60 -19.13 3.18 14.18
C LYS A 60 -17.68 2.69 14.04
N LEU A 61 -17.07 2.76 12.86
CA LEU A 61 -15.66 2.44 12.64
C LEU A 61 -14.72 3.61 12.94
N MET A 62 -15.26 4.82 13.13
CA MET A 62 -14.45 5.97 13.54
C MET A 62 -13.80 5.73 14.89
N ASN A 63 -12.51 6.07 14.99
CA ASN A 63 -11.66 5.90 16.17
C ASN A 63 -11.52 4.45 16.63
N LYS A 64 -11.87 3.47 15.79
CA LYS A 64 -11.53 2.06 16.04
C LYS A 64 -10.16 1.77 15.46
N VAL A 65 -9.34 1.09 16.26
CA VAL A 65 -8.04 0.57 15.81
C VAL A 65 -8.31 -0.53 14.79
N ALA A 66 -7.66 -0.46 13.63
CA ALA A 66 -7.72 -1.53 12.65
C ALA A 66 -7.17 -2.82 13.27
N ARG A 67 -7.89 -3.94 13.08
CA ARG A 67 -7.27 -5.25 13.25
C ARG A 67 -6.25 -5.42 12.13
N SER A 68 -5.17 -6.17 12.38
CA SER A 68 -4.19 -6.51 11.35
C SER A 68 -4.86 -7.37 10.27
N THR A 69 -5.38 -6.71 9.24
CA THR A 69 -6.00 -7.31 8.05
C THR A 69 -5.36 -6.70 6.82
N ASN A 70 -5.38 -7.42 5.70
CA ASN A 70 -5.07 -6.82 4.41
C ASN A 70 -6.38 -6.60 3.66
N PRO A 71 -6.82 -5.37 3.41
CA PRO A 71 -6.17 -4.08 3.73
C PRO A 71 -6.35 -3.67 5.20
N THR A 72 -5.41 -2.88 5.72
CA THR A 72 -5.50 -2.26 7.04
C THR A 72 -6.05 -0.84 6.87
N VAL A 73 -7.10 -0.49 7.62
CA VAL A 73 -7.77 0.81 7.50
C VAL A 73 -7.95 1.48 8.85
N ASN A 74 -7.25 2.59 9.07
CA ASN A 74 -7.36 3.42 10.27
C ASN A 74 -8.13 4.69 9.97
N ILE A 75 -9.23 4.91 10.70
CA ILE A 75 -10.08 6.11 10.56
C ILE A 75 -10.10 6.87 11.88
N THR A 76 -9.51 8.05 11.90
CA THR A 76 -9.44 8.90 13.10
C THR A 76 -10.26 10.16 12.91
N ARG A 77 -11.10 10.48 13.88
CA ARG A 77 -11.88 11.72 13.90
C ARG A 77 -11.27 12.70 14.91
N ASN A 78 -10.99 13.91 14.46
CA ASN A 78 -10.57 15.02 15.31
C ASN A 78 -11.53 16.22 15.11
N LYS A 79 -12.43 16.46 16.08
CA LYS A 79 -13.51 17.46 15.98
C LYS A 79 -14.36 17.27 14.70
N ASN A 80 -14.22 18.19 13.74
CA ASN A 80 -14.93 18.20 12.45
C ASN A 80 -14.09 17.62 11.30
N LEU A 81 -12.86 17.23 11.59
CA LEU A 81 -11.91 16.69 10.64
C LEU A 81 -11.81 15.17 10.79
N ILE A 82 -11.51 14.51 9.68
CA ILE A 82 -11.30 13.08 9.57
C ILE A 82 -9.95 12.84 8.92
N SER A 83 -9.17 11.94 9.51
CA SER A 83 -7.94 11.42 8.94
C SER A 83 -8.12 9.95 8.62
N LEU A 84 -7.61 9.54 7.46
CA LEU A 84 -7.65 8.17 6.96
C LEU A 84 -6.23 7.71 6.66
N GLU A 85 -5.89 6.53 7.10
CA GLU A 85 -4.70 5.81 6.67
C GLU A 85 -5.11 4.41 6.20
N ILE A 86 -4.80 4.10 4.94
CA ILE A 86 -5.04 2.78 4.35
C ILE A 86 -3.70 2.20 3.94
N VAL A 87 -3.44 0.97 4.36
CA VAL A 87 -2.29 0.19 3.98
C VAL A 87 -2.78 -1.06 3.26
N ILE A 88 -2.34 -1.25 2.02
CA ILE A 88 -2.68 -2.40 1.18
C ILE A 88 -1.39 -3.11 0.80
N MET A 89 -1.34 -4.42 1.00
CA MET A 89 -0.30 -5.29 0.48
C MET A 89 -0.85 -5.99 -0.77
N MET A 90 -0.15 -5.85 -1.89
CA MET A 90 -0.55 -6.36 -3.21
C MET A 90 0.56 -7.23 -3.76
N GLY A 91 0.25 -8.29 -4.50
CA GLY A 91 1.27 -9.03 -5.25
C GLY A 91 1.92 -8.16 -6.34
N LEU A 92 3.19 -8.42 -6.65
CA LEU A 92 3.87 -7.74 -7.77
C LEU A 92 3.20 -8.02 -9.13
N ASP A 93 2.64 -9.22 -9.29
CA ASP A 93 1.90 -9.70 -10.45
C ASP A 93 0.56 -9.00 -10.67
N GLU A 94 0.09 -8.23 -9.68
CA GLU A 94 -1.19 -7.52 -9.75
C GLU A 94 -1.10 -6.22 -10.56
N ALA A 95 0.11 -5.75 -10.87
CA ALA A 95 0.33 -4.59 -11.74
C ALA A 95 0.28 -5.03 -13.21
N VAL A 96 -0.77 -4.62 -13.92
CA VAL A 96 -0.93 -4.92 -15.35
C VAL A 96 -0.28 -3.82 -16.18
N HIS A 97 0.60 -4.21 -17.10
CA HIS A 97 1.22 -3.30 -18.04
C HIS A 97 0.35 -3.13 -19.29
N ASP A 98 0.05 -1.89 -19.66
CA ASP A 98 -0.68 -1.54 -20.88
C ASP A 98 -0.07 -0.28 -21.51
N GLU A 99 0.38 -0.40 -22.75
CA GLU A 99 1.16 0.60 -23.49
C GLU A 99 2.35 1.18 -22.71
N ASN A 100 2.21 2.41 -22.19
CA ASN A 100 3.24 3.16 -21.45
C ASN A 100 2.88 3.32 -19.96
N PHE A 101 1.90 2.54 -19.47
CA PHE A 101 1.35 2.67 -18.12
C PHE A 101 1.24 1.33 -17.41
N TYR A 102 1.39 1.38 -16.09
CA TYR A 102 1.07 0.29 -15.18
C TYR A 102 -0.22 0.60 -14.45
N PHE A 103 -1.11 -0.39 -14.38
CA PHE A 103 -2.40 -0.28 -13.73
C PHE A 103 -2.51 -1.27 -12.58
N ILE A 104 -2.95 -0.76 -11.44
CA ILE A 104 -3.36 -1.56 -10.30
C ILE A 104 -4.83 -1.28 -10.06
N LYS A 105 -5.69 -2.29 -10.22
CA LYS A 105 -7.11 -2.20 -9.89
C LYS A 105 -7.48 -3.29 -8.90
N LYS A 106 -8.01 -2.89 -7.75
CA LYS A 106 -8.44 -3.79 -6.68
C LYS A 106 -9.74 -3.37 -6.04
N GLU A 107 -10.52 -4.37 -5.67
CA GLU A 107 -11.75 -4.22 -4.91
C GLU A 107 -11.65 -5.09 -3.67
N PHE A 108 -11.99 -4.51 -2.52
CA PHE A 108 -11.99 -5.21 -1.24
C PHE A 108 -13.41 -5.18 -0.68
N ALA A 109 -14.05 -6.34 -0.67
CA ALA A 109 -15.37 -6.57 -0.07
C ALA A 109 -15.27 -6.75 1.46
N THR A 110 -14.47 -5.91 2.13
CA THR A 110 -14.26 -5.92 3.58
C THR A 110 -15.18 -4.93 4.29
N SER A 111 -15.08 -4.82 5.62
CA SER A 111 -15.69 -3.73 6.39
C SER A 111 -14.58 -2.91 7.04
N PRO A 112 -14.23 -1.72 6.52
CA PRO A 112 -14.90 -0.98 5.43
C PRO A 112 -14.62 -1.57 4.03
N SER A 113 -15.54 -1.34 3.08
CA SER A 113 -15.42 -1.81 1.69
C SER A 113 -14.87 -0.70 0.81
N PHE A 114 -13.97 -1.00 -0.12
CA PHE A 114 -13.44 0.01 -1.01
C PHE A 114 -12.90 -0.53 -2.34
N GLU A 115 -12.80 0.37 -3.30
CA GLU A 115 -12.19 0.17 -4.61
C GLU A 115 -11.03 1.15 -4.78
N ILE A 116 -9.96 0.65 -5.38
CA ILE A 116 -8.82 1.44 -5.82
C ILE A 116 -8.48 1.13 -7.26
N SER A 117 -8.24 2.19 -8.04
CA SER A 117 -7.64 2.12 -9.36
C SER A 117 -6.50 3.12 -9.42
N TYR A 118 -5.29 2.63 -9.59
CA TYR A 118 -4.09 3.45 -9.68
C TYR A 118 -3.39 3.22 -11.01
N LYS A 119 -3.34 4.28 -11.82
CA LYS A 119 -2.60 4.35 -13.07
C LYS A 119 -1.28 5.05 -12.82
N MET A 120 -0.19 4.38 -13.16
CA MET A 120 1.18 4.87 -13.00
C MET A 120 1.84 4.92 -14.37
N ASN A 121 2.57 5.99 -14.66
CA ASN A 121 3.49 5.97 -15.79
C ASN A 121 4.65 5.01 -15.53
N GLU A 122 5.25 4.52 -16.61
CA GLU A 122 6.35 3.56 -16.56
C GLU A 122 7.56 4.07 -15.76
N ASP A 123 7.98 5.32 -15.97
CA ASP A 123 9.11 5.92 -15.24
C ASP A 123 8.92 5.88 -13.72
N TYR A 124 7.70 6.16 -13.24
CA TYR A 124 7.36 6.17 -11.82
C TYR A 124 7.35 4.75 -11.27
N TYR A 125 6.78 3.79 -12.01
CA TYR A 125 6.80 2.39 -11.63
C TYR A 125 8.23 1.88 -11.48
N HIS A 126 9.08 2.11 -12.49
CA HIS A 126 10.47 1.64 -12.44
C HIS A 126 11.26 2.28 -11.30
N LYS A 127 11.14 3.60 -11.12
CA LYS A 127 11.84 4.33 -10.07
C LYS A 127 11.42 3.93 -8.65
N LYS A 128 10.15 3.57 -8.46
CA LYS A 128 9.59 3.31 -7.12
C LYS A 128 9.45 1.84 -6.77
N ILE A 129 9.39 0.96 -7.77
CA ILE A 129 9.09 -0.47 -7.58
C ILE A 129 10.23 -1.29 -8.18
N SER A 130 10.40 -1.29 -9.50
CA SER A 130 11.35 -2.18 -10.20
C SER A 130 12.80 -2.04 -9.74
N GLN A 131 13.35 -0.82 -9.68
CA GLN A 131 14.77 -0.60 -9.31
C GLN A 131 15.09 -0.99 -7.86
N GLN A 132 14.09 -0.96 -6.98
CA GLN A 132 14.28 -1.34 -5.58
C GLN A 132 14.22 -2.87 -5.38
N LEU A 133 13.60 -3.62 -6.30
CA LEU A 133 13.67 -5.09 -6.34
C LEU A 133 15.08 -5.57 -6.71
N THR A 134 15.78 -4.84 -7.58
CA THR A 134 17.16 -5.19 -7.99
C THR A 134 18.21 -4.84 -6.93
N SER A 135 17.83 -4.10 -5.88
CA SER A 135 18.74 -3.67 -4.81
C SER A 135 18.82 -4.67 -3.65
N TYR A 136 18.00 -5.72 -3.65
CA TYR A 136 18.11 -6.87 -2.74
C TYR A 136 18.82 -8.01 -3.47
N THR A 137 20.14 -7.89 -3.60
CA THR A 137 20.97 -9.09 -3.80
C THR A 137 21.34 -9.57 -2.39
N PRO A 138 20.97 -10.79 -1.96
CA PRO A 138 21.45 -11.33 -0.71
C PRO A 138 22.94 -11.70 -0.89
N GLU A 139 23.83 -10.74 -0.65
CA GLU A 139 25.20 -11.07 -0.28
C GLU A 139 25.20 -11.46 1.20
N GLU A 140 25.23 -12.76 1.46
CA GLU A 140 26.10 -13.41 2.46
C GLU A 140 25.68 -14.89 2.54
N VAL A 141 26.26 -15.70 1.64
CA VAL A 141 26.41 -17.13 1.92
C VAL A 141 27.59 -17.20 2.89
N GLU A 142 27.32 -17.44 4.17
CA GLU A 142 28.35 -17.90 5.11
C GLU A 142 28.96 -19.18 4.55
N GLU A 143 30.20 -19.11 4.05
CA GLU A 143 31.09 -20.27 4.00
C GLU A 143 31.40 -20.66 5.44
N VAL A 144 30.61 -21.60 5.98
CA VAL A 144 30.93 -22.25 7.25
C VAL A 144 32.11 -23.20 7.02
N GLU A 145 33.18 -22.93 7.75
CA GLU A 145 34.45 -23.65 7.80
C GLU A 145 34.33 -25.17 7.78
N GLU A 146 35.08 -25.81 6.88
CA GLU A 146 35.37 -27.24 6.92
C GLU A 146 36.36 -27.52 8.05
N VAL A 147 35.86 -27.85 9.24
CA VAL A 147 36.66 -28.49 10.29
C VAL A 147 36.64 -30.00 10.03
N LYS A 148 37.77 -30.57 9.60
CA LYS A 148 38.04 -32.00 9.77
C LYS A 148 39.36 -32.24 10.47
N GLU A 149 39.17 -32.69 11.71
CA GLU A 149 40.02 -33.38 12.65
C GLU A 149 41.35 -33.94 12.14
N VAL A 150 42.41 -33.55 12.85
CA VAL A 150 43.66 -34.29 12.98
C VAL A 150 43.50 -35.24 14.17
N GLU A 151 43.40 -36.54 13.93
CA GLU A 151 43.95 -37.58 14.82
C GLU A 151 43.90 -38.94 14.13
N GLU A 152 45.05 -39.47 13.70
CA GLU A 152 45.30 -40.90 13.90
C GLU A 152 46.78 -41.16 14.17
N LYS A 153 47.00 -41.93 15.23
CA LYS A 153 48.26 -42.22 15.88
C LYS A 153 48.96 -43.41 15.22
N ALA A 154 50.29 -43.30 15.21
CA ALA A 154 51.26 -44.34 15.57
C ALA A 154 51.11 -45.73 14.94
N GLU A 155 52.08 -46.06 14.08
CA GLU A 155 52.68 -47.40 14.00
C GLU A 155 54.20 -47.27 14.16
#